data_AF-A0A2S9FS90-F1
#
_entry.id   AF-A0A2S9FS90-F1
#
_cell.length_a   1.000
_cell.length_b   1.000
_cell.length_c   1.000
_cell.angle_alpha   90.00
_cell.angle_beta   90.00
_cell.angle_gamma   90.00
#
_symmetry.space_group_name_H-M   'P 1'
#
loop_
_entity.id
_entity.type
_entity.pdbx_description
1 polymer ?
#
loop_
_entity_poly.entity_id
_entity_poly.type
_entity_poly.pdbx_seq_one_letter_code
_entity_poly.pdbx_strand_id
1 'polypeptide(L)'
;ALRARIWDSAACKAWLLGHSCIVTTVLLGAFAVHGNYPAAWWALGVLAVLVAAWVVVALNPRIAQPDTYSLPMRRLLGFVAAGLDASVIPVMAY
;
A
#
# COMPACT_ATOMS: atom_id res chain seq x y z
N ALA A 1 -1.47 -3.64 1.77
CA ALA A 1 -2.03 -2.49 2.53
C ALA A 1 -3.50 -2.66 2.96
N LEU A 2 -4.47 -2.80 2.05
CA LEU A 2 -5.92 -2.79 2.40
C LEU A 2 -6.33 -3.76 3.51
N ARG A 3 -5.72 -4.96 3.57
CA ARG A 3 -5.98 -5.97 4.63
C ARG A 3 -5.54 -5.55 6.03
N ALA A 4 -4.70 -4.53 6.19
CA ALA A 4 -4.26 -4.05 7.50
C ALA A 4 -5.41 -3.51 8.36
N ARG A 5 -6.56 -3.15 7.76
CA ARG A 5 -7.76 -2.74 8.51
C ARG A 5 -8.46 -3.88 9.25
N ILE A 6 -8.17 -5.13 8.89
CA ILE A 6 -8.89 -6.33 9.36
C ILE A 6 -8.24 -6.87 10.64
N TRP A 7 -6.92 -6.81 10.71
CA TRP A 7 -6.14 -7.34 11.82
C TRP A 7 -6.01 -6.33 12.93
N ASP A 8 -6.27 -6.69 14.19
CA ASP A 8 -6.10 -5.74 15.31
C ASP A 8 -4.68 -5.70 15.87
N SER A 9 -3.87 -6.73 15.64
CA SER A 9 -2.50 -6.77 16.17
C SER A 9 -1.60 -5.74 15.48
N ALA A 10 -0.91 -4.94 16.30
CA ALA A 10 -0.05 -3.86 15.81
C ALA A 10 1.05 -4.38 14.86
N ALA A 11 1.66 -5.52 15.19
CA ALA A 11 2.71 -6.13 14.37
C ALA A 11 2.18 -6.59 12.99
N CYS A 12 1.00 -7.20 12.93
CA CYS A 12 0.43 -7.63 11.64
C CYS A 12 0.05 -6.43 10.77
N LYS A 13 -0.51 -5.36 11.35
CA LYS A 13 -0.74 -4.10 10.64
C LYS A 13 0.55 -3.54 10.06
N ALA A 14 1.60 -3.44 10.89
CA ALA A 14 2.90 -2.90 10.47
C ALA A 14 3.47 -3.66 9.28
N TRP A 15 3.44 -5.00 9.31
CA TRP A 15 3.88 -5.83 8.19
C TRP A 15 3.03 -5.63 6.92
N LEU A 16 1.70 -5.63 7.04
CA LEU A 16 0.79 -5.48 5.89
C LEU A 16 0.83 -4.09 5.25
N LEU A 17 1.14 -3.06 6.03
CA LEU A 17 1.35 -1.68 5.57
C LEU A 17 2.76 -1.51 4.97
N GLY A 18 3.77 -2.05 5.65
CA GLY A 18 5.18 -1.97 5.23
C GLY A 18 5.47 -2.75 3.94
N HIS A 19 4.67 -3.76 3.61
CA HIS A 19 4.84 -4.58 2.41
C HIS A 19 5.01 -3.75 1.13
N SER A 20 4.22 -2.69 0.94
CA SER A 20 4.33 -1.82 -0.25
C SER A 20 5.69 -1.10 -0.31
N CYS A 21 6.18 -0.58 0.82
CA CYS A 21 7.50 0.06 0.88
C CYS A 21 8.63 -0.95 0.61
N ILE A 22 8.52 -2.17 1.16
CA ILE A 22 9.51 -3.25 0.95
C ILE A 22 9.57 -3.65 -0.53
N VAL A 23 8.42 -3.86 -1.16
CA VAL A 23 8.37 -4.23 -2.59
C VAL A 23 9.01 -3.12 -3.44
N THR A 24 8.67 -1.85 -3.20
CA THR A 24 9.23 -0.73 -3.96
C THR A 24 10.74 -0.56 -3.75
N THR A 25 11.27 -0.71 -2.53
CA THR A 25 12.73 -0.64 -2.29
C THR A 25 13.48 -1.79 -2.94
N VAL A 26 12.92 -3.01 -2.93
CA VAL A 26 13.52 -4.16 -3.62
C VAL A 26 13.54 -3.94 -5.14
N LEU A 27 12.44 -3.46 -5.73
CA LEU A 27 12.37 -3.12 -7.16
C LEU A 27 13.36 -2.02 -7.54
N LEU A 28 13.47 -0.97 -6.73
CA LEU A 28 14.46 0.10 -6.91
C LEU A 28 15.88 -0.47 -6.96
N GLY A 29 16.23 -1.31 -5.98
CA GLY A 29 17.54 -1.98 -5.92
C GLY A 29 17.79 -2.86 -7.14
N ALA A 30 16.80 -3.66 -7.56
CA ALA A 30 16.91 -4.50 -8.74
C ALA A 30 17.15 -3.67 -10.02
N PHE A 31 16.38 -2.60 -10.24
CA PHE A 31 16.58 -1.74 -11.41
C PHE A 31 17.94 -1.04 -11.40
N ALA A 32 18.41 -0.60 -10.23
CA ALA A 32 19.73 0.01 -10.09
C ALA A 32 20.85 -1.00 -10.39
N VAL A 33 20.77 -2.22 -9.88
CA VAL A 33 21.76 -3.30 -10.14
C VAL A 33 21.80 -3.67 -11.62
N HIS A 34 20.66 -3.70 -12.30
CA HIS A 34 20.58 -3.97 -13.73
C HIS A 34 20.90 -2.76 -14.62
N GLY A 35 21.25 -1.59 -14.05
CA GLY A 35 21.58 -0.38 -14.79
C GLY A 35 20.38 0.30 -15.48
N ASN A 36 19.15 -0.11 -15.17
CA ASN A 36 17.92 0.49 -15.71
C ASN A 36 17.53 1.71 -14.87
N TYR A 37 18.31 2.78 -15.00
CA TYR A 37 18.11 4.02 -14.25
C TYR A 37 16.76 4.71 -14.49
N PRO A 38 16.18 4.74 -15.71
CA PRO A 38 14.84 5.29 -15.89
C PRO A 38 13.78 4.59 -15.02
N ALA A 39 13.78 3.26 -14.97
CA ALA A 39 12.86 2.51 -14.11
C ALA A 39 13.18 2.70 -12.62
N ALA A 40 14.47 2.79 -12.26
CA ALA A 40 14.90 3.09 -10.89
C ALA A 40 14.39 4.46 -10.43
N TRP A 41 14.47 5.50 -11.26
CA TRP A 41 13.93 6.83 -10.92
C TRP A 41 12.41 6.80 -10.69
N TRP A 42 11.66 6.06 -11.50
CA TRP A 42 10.24 5.85 -11.26
C TRP A 42 9.96 5.12 -9.95
N ALA A 43 10.70 4.04 -9.65
CA ALA A 43 10.58 3.32 -8.38
C ALA A 43 10.90 4.23 -7.18
N LEU A 44 11.91 5.08 -7.30
CA LEU A 44 12.26 6.07 -6.28
C LEU A 44 11.15 7.12 -6.11
N GLY A 45 10.55 7.59 -7.20
CA GLY A 45 9.38 8.48 -7.16
C GLY A 45 8.19 7.84 -6.44
N VAL A 46 7.88 6.57 -6.73
CA VAL A 46 6.82 5.82 -6.02
C VAL A 46 7.15 5.67 -4.53
N LEU A 47 8.40 5.37 -4.19
CA LEU A 47 8.83 5.28 -2.80
C LEU A 47 8.66 6.62 -2.06
N ALA A 48 9.00 7.74 -2.71
CA ALA A 48 8.81 9.07 -2.15
C ALA A 48 7.31 9.36 -1.89
N VAL A 49 6.42 8.98 -2.80
CA VAL A 49 4.96 9.13 -2.61
C VAL A 49 4.46 8.28 -1.44
N LEU A 50 4.94 7.04 -1.31
CA LEU A 50 4.58 6.18 -0.18
C LEU A 50 5.03 6.78 1.16
N VAL A 51 6.25 7.28 1.25
CA VAL A 51 6.78 7.94 2.45
C VAL A 51 5.98 9.23 2.75
N ALA A 52 5.67 10.03 1.74
CA ALA A 52 4.83 11.22 1.92
C ALA A 52 3.45 10.87 2.48
N ALA A 53 2.81 9.80 1.98
CA ALA A 53 1.54 9.32 2.51
C ALA A 53 1.66 8.91 4.00
N TRP A 54 2.72 8.21 4.39
CA TRP A 54 3.01 7.90 5.80
C TRP A 54 3.15 9.15 6.67
N VAL A 55 3.92 10.13 6.19
CA VAL A 55 4.12 11.41 6.90
C VAL A 55 2.79 12.15 7.06
N VAL A 56 1.99 12.27 6.00
CA VAL A 56 0.69 12.94 6.06
C VAL A 56 -0.24 12.27 7.08
N VAL A 57 -0.31 10.94 7.08
CA VAL A 57 -1.14 10.18 8.02
C VAL A 57 -0.63 10.32 9.46
N ALA A 58 0.69 10.31 9.66
CA ALA A 58 1.31 10.48 10.98
C ALA A 58 1.08 11.89 11.56
N LEU A 59 1.15 12.93 10.71
CA LEU A 59 0.90 14.31 11.10
C LEU A 59 -0.60 14.60 11.31
N ASN A 60 -1.49 13.83 10.67
CA ASN A 60 -2.94 14.03 10.73
C ASN A 60 -3.66 12.76 11.22
N PRO A 61 -3.60 12.43 12.52
CA PRO A 61 -4.08 11.16 13.04
C PRO A 61 -5.58 10.92 12.84
N ARG A 62 -6.38 11.98 12.65
CA ARG A 62 -7.81 11.87 12.32
C ARG A 62 -8.06 11.10 11.02
N ILE A 63 -7.16 11.22 10.04
CA ILE A 63 -7.25 10.52 8.75
C ILE A 63 -7.03 9.01 8.94
N ALA A 64 -6.21 8.62 9.91
CA ALA A 64 -5.96 7.22 10.22
C ALA A 64 -7.14 6.52 10.93
N GLN A 65 -8.09 7.29 11.47
CA GLN A 65 -9.20 6.76 12.27
C GLN A 65 -10.39 6.42 11.37
N PRO A 66 -10.77 5.13 11.25
CA PRO A 66 -11.89 4.72 10.40
C PRO A 66 -13.24 5.36 10.80
N ASP A 67 -13.39 5.75 12.06
CA ASP A 67 -14.63 6.30 12.61
C ASP A 67 -14.90 7.75 12.18
N THR A 68 -13.90 8.42 11.59
CA THR A 68 -14.10 9.74 10.96
C THR A 68 -14.72 9.63 9.56
N TYR A 69 -14.79 8.42 8.99
CA TYR A 69 -15.39 8.18 7.68
C TYR A 69 -16.84 7.70 7.80
N SER A 70 -17.67 8.09 6.83
CA SER A 70 -19.06 7.64 6.75
C SER A 70 -19.16 6.12 6.51
N LEU A 71 -20.24 5.52 6.99
CA LEU A 71 -20.52 4.09 6.79
C LEU A 71 -20.48 3.63 5.32
N PRO A 72 -21.11 4.33 4.34
CA PRO A 72 -21.04 3.91 2.94
C PRO A 72 -19.61 3.93 2.39
N MET A 73 -18.79 4.92 2.77
CA MET A 73 -17.39 4.99 2.36
C MET A 73 -16.59 3.78 2.84
N ARG A 74 -16.76 3.39 4.11
CA ARG A 74 -16.11 2.20 4.69
C ARG A 74 -16.53 0.91 3.98
N ARG A 75 -17.81 0.80 3.60
CA ARG A 75 -18.33 -0.37 2.85
C ARG A 75 -17.77 -0.44 1.43
N LEU A 76 -17.74 0.69 0.71
CA LEU A 76 -17.15 0.76 -0.63
C LEU A 76 -15.69 0.31 -0.62
N LEU A 77 -14.89 0.78 0.35
CA LEU A 77 -13.51 0.33 0.51
C LEU A 77 -13.41 -1.19 0.76
N GLY A 78 -14.37 -1.74 1.50
CA GLY A 78 -14.53 -3.18 1.69
C GLY A 78 -14.74 -3.94 0.38
N PHE A 79 -15.69 -3.48 -0.45
CA PHE A 79 -15.97 -4.08 -1.76
C PHE A 79 -14.79 -3.98 -2.72
N VAL A 80 -14.11 -2.83 -2.78
CA VAL A 80 -12.91 -2.66 -3.62
C VAL A 80 -11.82 -3.63 -3.20
N ALA A 81 -11.55 -3.77 -1.90
CA ALA A 81 -10.54 -4.70 -1.42
C ALA A 81 -10.86 -6.15 -1.81
N ALA A 82 -12.11 -6.57 -1.65
CA ALA A 82 -12.53 -7.93 -2.00
C ALA A 82 -12.47 -8.17 -3.51
N GLY A 83 -12.93 -7.22 -4.32
CA GLY A 83 -12.89 -7.30 -5.78
C GLY A 83 -11.47 -7.37 -6.32
N LEU A 84 -10.57 -6.54 -5.80
CA LEU A 84 -9.15 -6.57 -6.17
C LEU A 84 -8.55 -7.93 -5.83
N ASP A 85 -8.67 -8.38 -4.57
CA ASP A 85 -8.10 -9.66 -4.13
C ASP A 85 -8.62 -10.85 -4.94
N ALA A 86 -9.91 -10.85 -5.31
CA ALA A 86 -10.51 -11.92 -6.12
C ALA A 86 -10.05 -11.86 -7.59
N SER A 87 -9.87 -10.66 -8.15
CA SER A 87 -9.47 -10.46 -9.55
C SER A 87 -8.03 -10.84 -9.85
N VAL A 88 -7.14 -10.91 -8.85
CA VAL A 88 -5.73 -11.28 -9.09
C VAL A 88 -5.61 -12.71 -9.60
N ILE A 89 -6.43 -13.64 -9.13
CA ILE A 89 -6.37 -15.06 -9.53
C ILE A 89 -6.58 -15.23 -11.05
N PRO A 90 -7.67 -14.73 -11.66
CA PRO A 90 -7.85 -14.85 -13.11
C PRO A 90 -6.79 -14.07 -13.89
N VAL A 91 -6.37 -12.88 -13.45
CA VAL A 91 -5.32 -12.09 -14.14
C VAL A 91 -3.95 -12.79 -14.10
N MET A 92 -3.67 -13.61 -13.08
CA MET A 92 -2.45 -14.42 -13.07
C MET A 92 -2.56 -15.67 -13.94
N ALA A 93 -3.78 -16.15 -14.20
CA ALA A 93 -4.02 -17.39 -14.95
C ALA A 93 -4.11 -17.17 -16.47
N TYR A 94 -4.50 -15.97 -16.90
CA TYR A 94 -4.72 -15.60 -18.30
C TYR A 94 -3.86 -14.40 -18.69
#